data_AF-A0A6L3VLI4-F1
#
_entry.id   AF-A0A6L3VLI4-F1
#
_cell.length_a   1.000
_cell.length_b   1.000
_cell.length_c   1.000
_cell.angle_alpha   90.00
_cell.angle_beta   90.00
_cell.angle_gamma   90.00
#
_symmetry.space_group_name_H-M   'P 1'
#
loop_
_entity.id
_entity.type
_entity.pdbx_description
1 polymer ?
#
loop_
_entity_poly.entity_id
_entity_poly.type
_entity_poly.pdbx_seq_one_letter_code
_entity_poly.pdbx_strand_id
1 'polypeptide(L)'
;EAGGAEPGLPAAPPPEPTGDPRVDEAVARLAELAGRPVPEHVEIFEDVHQRLQDLLAGAEGSSAEAGPSAGAGPAVPPPRPAFPDALRPRP
;
A
#
# COMPACT_ATOMS: atom_id res chain seq x y z
N GLU A 1 -24.35 13.75 30.54
CA GLU A 1 -24.06 14.81 29.56
C GLU A 1 -23.47 14.17 28.31
N ALA A 2 -23.87 14.68 27.15
CA ALA A 2 -23.77 14.03 25.86
C ALA A 2 -22.32 13.82 25.39
N GLY A 3 -22.03 12.61 24.89
CA GLY A 3 -20.81 12.31 24.16
C GLY A 3 -20.73 13.23 22.94
N GLY A 4 -19.57 13.89 22.77
CA GLY A 4 -19.31 14.83 21.69
C GLY A 4 -19.58 14.17 20.34
N ALA A 5 -20.55 14.74 19.61
CA ALA A 5 -20.65 14.54 18.19
C ALA A 5 -19.42 15.19 17.56
N GLU A 6 -18.41 14.37 17.25
CA GLU A 6 -17.32 14.76 16.36
C GLU A 6 -17.98 15.39 15.12
N PRO A 7 -17.64 16.63 14.72
CA PRO A 7 -18.21 17.25 13.53
C PRO A 7 -17.92 16.33 12.35
N GLY A 8 -18.97 15.74 11.79
CA GLY A 8 -18.88 14.75 10.73
C GLY A 8 -17.97 15.25 9.61
N LEU A 9 -16.80 14.63 9.47
CA LEU A 9 -15.88 14.93 8.39
C LEU A 9 -16.68 14.85 7.09
N PRO A 10 -16.61 15.85 6.20
CA PRO A 10 -17.29 15.77 4.92
C PRO A 10 -16.87 14.46 4.24
N ALA A 11 -17.85 13.68 3.80
CA ALA A 11 -17.61 12.44 3.07
C ALA A 11 -16.64 12.76 1.92
N ALA A 12 -15.49 12.08 1.90
CA ALA A 12 -14.50 12.29 0.87
C ALA A 12 -15.17 12.13 -0.51
N PRO A 13 -14.83 12.98 -1.49
CA PRO A 13 -15.36 12.82 -2.83
C PRO A 13 -15.03 11.40 -3.35
N PRO A 14 -15.95 10.78 -4.11
CA PRO A 14 -15.71 9.45 -4.63
C PRO A 14 -14.42 9.46 -5.49
N PRO A 15 -13.60 8.41 -5.38
CA PRO A 15 -12.37 8.32 -6.16
C PRO A 15 -12.69 8.34 -7.65
N GLU A 16 -11.85 9.02 -8.43
CA GLU A 16 -11.96 8.98 -9.89
C GLU A 16 -11.72 7.54 -10.38
N PRO A 17 -12.48 7.08 -11.39
CA PRO A 17 -12.34 5.73 -11.91
C PRO A 17 -10.94 5.54 -12.49
N THR A 18 -10.28 4.49 -12.04
CA THR A 18 -8.93 4.09 -12.43
C THR A 18 -8.88 3.52 -13.85
N GLY A 19 -10.04 3.15 -14.40
CA GLY A 19 -10.20 2.60 -15.75
C GLY A 19 -10.10 1.07 -15.81
N ASP A 20 -9.79 0.41 -14.68
CA ASP A 20 -9.89 -1.03 -14.53
C ASP A 20 -11.06 -1.35 -13.58
N PRO A 21 -12.09 -2.08 -14.04
CA PRO A 21 -13.31 -2.32 -13.26
C PRO A 21 -13.04 -3.14 -11.99
N ARG A 22 -11.96 -3.94 -11.93
CA ARG A 22 -11.62 -4.74 -10.75
C ARG A 22 -10.94 -3.88 -9.69
N VAL A 23 -10.10 -2.94 -10.13
CA VAL A 23 -9.50 -1.92 -9.25
C VAL A 23 -10.58 -0.97 -8.72
N ASP A 24 -11.49 -0.53 -9.59
CA ASP A 24 -12.60 0.35 -9.20
C ASP A 24 -13.53 -0.32 -8.18
N GLU A 25 -13.83 -1.62 -8.33
CA GLU A 25 -14.61 -2.38 -7.35
C GLU A 25 -13.88 -2.50 -5.99
N ALA A 26 -12.56 -2.77 -6.01
CA ALA A 26 -11.76 -2.85 -4.80
C ALA A 26 -11.73 -1.51 -4.05
N VAL A 27 -11.57 -0.40 -4.78
CA VAL A 27 -11.53 0.95 -4.21
C VAL A 27 -12.90 1.40 -3.72
N ALA A 28 -13.99 1.02 -4.41
CA ALA A 28 -15.36 1.32 -3.98
C ALA A 28 -15.68 0.78 -2.56
N ARG A 29 -15.04 -0.32 -2.15
CA ARG A 29 -15.19 -0.89 -0.80
C ARG A 29 -14.75 0.06 0.31
N LEU A 30 -13.84 1.01 0.04
CA LEU A 30 -13.43 2.01 1.01
C LEU A 30 -14.57 2.95 1.42
N ALA A 31 -15.64 3.06 0.61
CA ALA A 31 -16.83 3.83 0.99
C ALA A 31 -17.52 3.24 2.24
N GLU A 32 -17.41 1.93 2.48
CA GLU A 32 -17.99 1.23 3.63
C GLU A 32 -17.31 1.60 4.96
N LEU A 33 -16.15 2.27 4.92
CA LEU A 33 -15.46 2.76 6.11
C LEU A 33 -16.19 3.95 6.76
N ALA A 34 -16.96 4.71 5.96
CA ALA A 34 -17.67 5.88 6.44
C ALA A 34 -18.70 5.47 7.52
N GLY A 35 -18.51 5.99 8.74
CA GLY A 35 -19.40 5.70 9.86
C GLY A 35 -19.09 4.41 10.65
N ARG A 36 -18.09 3.62 10.22
CA ARG A 36 -17.58 2.48 11.02
C ARG A 36 -16.55 2.94 12.05
N PRO A 37 -16.39 2.24 13.18
CA PRO A 37 -15.34 2.55 14.14
C PRO A 37 -13.96 2.17 13.58
N VAL A 38 -12.95 2.96 13.96
CA VAL A 38 -11.54 2.80 13.53
C VAL A 38 -10.98 1.37 13.62
N PRO A 39 -11.22 0.56 14.68
CA PRO A 39 -10.72 -0.82 14.70
C PRO A 39 -11.24 -1.69 13.55
N GLU A 40 -12.47 -1.45 13.07
CA GLU A 40 -13.05 -2.17 11.94
C GLU A 40 -12.49 -1.71 10.59
N HIS A 41 -11.80 -0.57 10.55
CA HIS A 41 -11.20 -0.05 9.32
C HIS A 41 -10.05 -0.92 8.84
N VAL A 42 -9.28 -1.48 9.77
CA VAL A 42 -8.11 -2.32 9.46
C VAL A 42 -8.52 -3.51 8.60
N GLU A 43 -9.60 -4.20 8.96
CA GLU A 43 -10.07 -5.37 8.21
C GLU A 43 -10.45 -5.03 6.76
N ILE A 44 -11.07 -3.87 6.54
CA ILE A 44 -11.42 -3.41 5.19
C ILE A 44 -10.16 -3.00 4.42
N PHE A 45 -9.23 -2.28 5.05
CA PHE A 45 -8.00 -1.87 4.39
C PHE A 45 -7.16 -3.08 3.96
N GLU A 46 -7.04 -4.09 4.82
CA GLU A 46 -6.32 -5.33 4.51
C GLU A 46 -6.98 -6.09 3.36
N ASP A 47 -8.31 -6.21 3.33
CA ASP A 47 -9.04 -6.83 2.22
C ASP A 47 -8.79 -6.11 0.89
N VAL A 48 -8.88 -4.77 0.89
CA VAL A 48 -8.63 -3.95 -0.31
C VAL A 48 -7.17 -4.10 -0.76
N HIS A 49 -6.20 -4.03 0.15
CA HIS A 49 -4.79 -4.22 -0.17
C HIS A 49 -4.51 -5.61 -0.74
N GLN A 50 -5.06 -6.67 -0.14
CA GLN A 50 -4.85 -8.04 -0.60
C GLN A 50 -5.42 -8.23 -2.02
N ARG A 51 -6.60 -7.66 -2.30
CA ARG A 51 -7.24 -7.74 -3.61
C ARG A 51 -6.44 -7.00 -4.68
N LEU A 52 -5.96 -5.81 -4.37
CA LEU A 52 -5.09 -5.06 -5.29
C LEU A 52 -3.79 -5.81 -5.54
N GLN A 53 -3.14 -6.36 -4.51
CA GLN A 53 -1.92 -7.16 -4.68
C GLN A 53 -2.15 -8.40 -5.55
N ASP A 54 -3.27 -9.11 -5.38
CA ASP A 54 -3.63 -10.26 -6.21
C ASP A 54 -3.80 -9.86 -7.70
N LEU A 55 -4.49 -8.74 -7.95
CA LEU A 55 -4.65 -8.19 -9.30
C LEU A 55 -3.30 -7.82 -9.95
N LEU A 56 -2.41 -7.18 -9.20
CA LEU A 56 -1.07 -6.85 -9.65
C LEU A 56 -0.24 -8.12 -9.95
N ALA A 57 -0.27 -9.11 -9.06
CA ALA A 57 0.44 -10.37 -9.24
C ALA A 57 -0.07 -11.16 -10.47
N GLY A 58 -1.40 -11.17 -10.69
CA GLY A 58 -2.01 -11.78 -11.86
C GLY A 58 -1.66 -11.07 -13.18
N ALA A 59 -1.46 -9.75 -13.16
CA ALA A 59 -1.01 -8.99 -14.31
C ALA A 59 0.46 -9.25 -14.67
N GLU A 60 1.33 -9.41 -13.66
CA GLU A 60 2.75 -9.76 -13.87
C GLU A 60 2.90 -11.15 -14.51
N GLY A 61 2.05 -12.12 -14.14
CA GLY A 61 2.02 -13.46 -14.76
C GLY A 61 1.71 -13.46 -16.26
N SER A 62 0.97 -12.46 -16.76
CA SER A 62 0.72 -12.29 -18.19
C SER A 62 1.89 -11.63 -18.94
N SER A 63 2.79 -10.96 -18.23
CA SER A 63 4.02 -10.35 -18.77
C SER A 63 5.23 -11.29 -18.65
N ALA A 64 5.16 -12.28 -17.76
CA ALA A 64 6.24 -13.21 -17.42
C ALA A 64 6.41 -14.40 -18.36
N GLU A 65 5.52 -14.62 -19.35
CA GLU A 65 5.82 -15.50 -20.50
C GLU A 65 6.72 -14.80 -21.54
N ALA A 66 7.69 -14.03 -21.05
CA ALA A 66 8.80 -13.47 -21.80
C ALA A 66 10.09 -13.53 -20.94
N GLY A 67 10.43 -14.73 -20.49
CA GLY A 67 11.80 -15.10 -20.09
C GLY A 67 11.97 -15.51 -18.62
N PRO A 68 12.76 -16.57 -18.32
CA PRO A 68 13.15 -16.90 -16.97
C PRO A 68 14.19 -15.88 -16.47
N SER A 69 13.72 -14.77 -15.90
CA SER A 69 14.60 -13.91 -15.11
C SER A 69 14.72 -14.52 -13.72
N ALA A 70 15.77 -15.33 -13.57
CA ALA A 70 16.22 -15.87 -12.31
C ALA A 70 16.27 -14.77 -11.22
N GLY A 71 15.88 -15.16 -10.02
CA GLY A 71 15.70 -14.28 -8.88
C GLY A 71 16.84 -13.30 -8.66
N ALA A 72 16.49 -12.02 -8.64
CA ALA A 72 17.22 -10.99 -7.95
C ALA A 72 16.30 -10.46 -6.86
N GLY A 73 16.34 -11.08 -5.67
CA GLY A 73 15.81 -10.45 -4.47
C GLY A 73 16.45 -9.06 -4.29
N PRO A 74 15.85 -8.16 -3.49
CA PRO A 74 16.39 -6.83 -3.28
C PRO A 74 17.83 -6.97 -2.79
N ALA A 75 18.78 -6.50 -3.60
CA ALA A 75 20.18 -6.44 -3.22
C ALA A 75 20.26 -5.53 -1.98
N VAL A 76 20.37 -6.15 -0.80
CA VAL A 76 20.62 -5.40 0.43
C VAL A 76 21.90 -4.60 0.21
N PRO A 77 21.85 -3.26 0.23
CA PRO A 77 23.08 -2.49 0.08
C PRO A 77 24.01 -2.85 1.23
N PRO A 78 25.33 -3.00 1.00
CA PRO A 78 26.26 -3.30 2.08
C PRO A 78 26.12 -2.22 3.16
N PRO A 79 26.22 -2.58 4.46
CA PRO A 79 26.15 -1.59 5.52
C PRO A 79 27.21 -0.52 5.26
N ARG A 80 26.74 0.73 5.15
CA ARG A 80 27.63 1.88 4.98
C ARG A 80 28.60 1.87 6.16
N PRO A 81 29.92 1.96 5.95
CA PRO A 81 30.87 2.01 7.05
C PRO A 81 30.51 3.18 7.97
N ALA A 82 30.40 2.93 9.28
CA ALA A 82 29.89 3.89 10.26
C ALA A 82 30.77 5.14 10.43
N PHE A 83 31.97 5.17 9.84
CA PHE A 83 32.88 6.31 9.90
C PHE A 83 33.57 6.53 8.54
N PRO A 84 33.46 7.72 7.93
CA PRO A 84 34.27 8.06 6.77
C PRO A 84 35.75 8.12 7.20
N ASP A 85 36.61 7.43 6.46
CA ASP A 85 38.05 7.34 6.71
C ASP A 85 38.76 8.72 6.77
N ALA A 86 38.10 9.75 6.24
CA ALA A 86 38.48 11.16 6.32
C ALA A 86 38.55 11.75 7.75
N LEU A 87 37.98 11.07 8.76
CA LEU A 87 38.00 11.53 10.16
C LEU A 87 38.96 10.73 11.05
N ARG A 88 39.76 9.81 10.50
CA ARG A 88 40.77 9.11 11.32
C ARG A 88 41.93 10.07 11.64
N PRO A 89 42.24 10.30 12.93
CA PRO A 89 43.41 11.07 13.30
C PRO A 89 44.67 10.34 12.82
N ARG A 90 45.53 11.05 12.07
CA ARG A 90 46.82 10.51 11.63
C ARG A 90 47.76 10.38 12.84
N PRO A 91 48.51 9.27 12.95
CA PRO A 91 49.51 9.08 14.01
C PRO A 91 50.70 10.04 13.85
#